data_AF-A0AB33J9K7-F1
#
_entry.id   AF-A0AB33J9K7-F1
#
_cell.length_a   1.000
_cell.length_b   1.000
_cell.length_c   1.000
_cell.angle_alpha   90.00
_cell.angle_beta   90.00
_cell.angle_gamma   90.00
#
_symmetry.space_group_name_H-M   'P 1'
#
loop_
_entity.id
_entity.type
_entity.pdbx_description
1 polymer ?
#
loop_
_entity_poly.entity_id
_entity_poly.type
_entity_poly.pdbx_seq_one_letter_code
_entity_poly.pdbx_strand_id
1 'polypeptide(L)'
;MDYKYIDQLLARYWDAQTTLEEEEILKAFFSQEDIPASLLKYKPLFAYEQQEVRTDVLGSDFDAKILSMIEETASVKARTVSMAYRLRPLFKAAAVVAIILTLGNAAQATFDDKTDGYAGAAVEKTHEGAAVALTDSAVIDSVQHSSIDAVPMSGTAILK
;
A
#
# COMPACT_ATOMS: atom_id res chain seq x y z
N MET A 1 6.53 -57.47 -10.56
CA MET A 1 6.52 -56.02 -10.31
C MET A 1 7.08 -55.78 -8.91
N ASP A 2 8.14 -55.00 -8.79
CA ASP A 2 8.74 -54.67 -7.49
C ASP A 2 7.92 -53.56 -6.80
N TYR A 3 7.01 -53.94 -5.90
CA TYR A 3 6.20 -53.00 -5.12
C TYR A 3 6.97 -52.29 -3.99
N LYS A 4 8.27 -52.57 -3.85
CA LYS A 4 9.16 -52.00 -2.82
C LYS A 4 9.18 -50.48 -2.83
N TYR A 5 9.10 -49.87 -4.01
CA TYR A 5 9.07 -48.41 -4.13
C TYR A 5 7.76 -47.83 -3.57
N ILE A 6 6.61 -48.43 -3.90
CA ILE A 6 5.31 -48.02 -3.36
C ILE A 6 5.26 -48.19 -1.84
N ASP A 7 5.81 -49.27 -1.30
CA ASP A 7 5.88 -49.49 0.15
C ASP A 7 6.72 -48.42 0.88
N GLN A 8 7.87 -48.03 0.31
CA GLN A 8 8.70 -46.95 0.85
C GLN A 8 8.01 -45.59 0.77
N LEU A 9 7.33 -45.33 -0.35
CA LEU A 9 6.58 -44.11 -0.58
C LEU A 9 5.43 -43.99 0.41
N LEU A 10 4.74 -45.11 0.68
CA LEU A 10 3.67 -45.17 1.67
C LEU A 10 4.20 -44.91 3.09
N ALA A 11 5.36 -45.47 3.46
CA ALA A 11 5.97 -45.20 4.75
C ALA A 11 6.29 -43.69 4.93
N ARG A 12 6.87 -43.06 3.91
CA ARG A 12 7.12 -41.60 3.92
C ARG A 12 5.84 -40.76 3.89
N TYR A 13 4.79 -41.23 3.22
CA TYR A 13 3.49 -40.58 3.20
C TYR A 13 2.90 -40.53 4.60
N TRP A 14 3.01 -41.64 5.36
CA TRP A 14 2.61 -41.67 6.77
C TRP A 14 3.43 -40.73 7.65
N ASP A 15 4.70 -40.53 7.34
CA ASP A 15 5.56 -39.55 8.01
C ASP A 15 5.36 -38.10 7.52
N ALA A 16 4.42 -37.87 6.58
CA ALA A 16 4.17 -36.58 5.93
C ALA A 16 5.41 -35.95 5.27
N GLN A 17 6.28 -36.80 4.71
CA GLN A 17 7.53 -36.39 4.04
C GLN A 17 7.47 -36.49 2.52
N THR A 18 6.32 -36.81 1.92
CA THR A 18 6.15 -36.95 0.47
C THR A 18 6.06 -35.61 -0.25
N THR A 19 6.51 -35.57 -1.50
CA THR A 19 6.25 -34.44 -2.40
C THR A 19 4.92 -34.62 -3.13
N LEU A 20 4.39 -33.55 -3.71
CA LEU A 20 3.15 -33.60 -4.50
C LEU A 20 3.25 -34.59 -5.68
N GLU A 21 4.41 -34.64 -6.36
CA GLU A 21 4.65 -35.58 -7.47
C GLU A 21 4.61 -37.04 -6.99
N GLU A 22 5.19 -37.33 -5.82
CA GLU A 22 5.15 -38.65 -5.22
C GLU A 22 3.73 -39.07 -4.81
N GLU A 23 2.94 -38.13 -4.30
CA GLU A 23 1.53 -38.38 -3.99
C GLU A 23 0.68 -38.62 -5.24
N GLU A 24 0.96 -37.92 -6.35
CA GLU A 24 0.32 -38.21 -7.64
C GLU A 24 0.60 -39.64 -8.11
N ILE A 25 1.83 -40.15 -7.90
CA ILE A 25 2.17 -41.55 -8.20
C ILE A 25 1.36 -42.51 -7.34
N LEU A 26 1.22 -42.25 -6.03
CA LEU A 26 0.37 -43.06 -5.15
C LEU A 26 -1.09 -43.04 -5.62
N LYS A 27 -1.64 -41.86 -5.92
CA LYS A 27 -3.01 -41.71 -6.44
C LYS A 27 -3.20 -42.48 -7.75
N ALA A 28 -2.26 -42.36 -8.70
CA ALA A 28 -2.30 -43.05 -9.97
C ALA A 28 -2.19 -44.58 -9.81
N PHE A 29 -1.34 -45.06 -8.89
CA PHE A 29 -1.19 -46.48 -8.59
C PHE A 29 -2.46 -47.07 -7.99
N PHE A 30 -3.04 -46.42 -6.98
CA PHE A 30 -4.25 -46.91 -6.31
C PHE A 30 -5.53 -46.72 -7.14
N SER A 31 -5.48 -45.88 -8.18
CA SER A 31 -6.53 -45.76 -9.19
C SER A 31 -6.63 -46.98 -10.12
N GLN A 32 -5.60 -47.83 -10.18
CA GLN A 32 -5.59 -49.02 -11.02
C GLN A 32 -6.41 -50.16 -10.38
N GLU A 33 -6.88 -51.10 -11.20
CA GLU A 33 -7.64 -52.27 -10.72
C GLU A 33 -6.73 -53.42 -10.23
N ASP A 34 -5.51 -53.53 -10.76
CA ASP A 34 -4.57 -54.61 -10.46
C ASP A 34 -3.55 -54.19 -9.37
N ILE A 35 -3.94 -54.37 -8.10
CA ILE A 35 -3.14 -54.01 -6.93
C ILE A 35 -2.94 -55.27 -6.07
N PRO A 36 -1.73 -55.55 -5.56
CA PRO A 36 -1.48 -56.72 -4.74
C PRO A 36 -2.30 -56.69 -3.43
N ALA A 37 -2.66 -57.88 -2.94
CA ALA A 37 -3.54 -58.06 -1.78
C ALA A 37 -3.11 -57.33 -0.50
N SER A 38 -1.80 -57.11 -0.30
CA SER A 38 -1.26 -56.37 0.84
C SER A 38 -1.57 -54.86 0.78
N LEU A 39 -1.69 -54.29 -0.42
CA LEU A 39 -1.89 -52.85 -0.65
C LEU A 39 -3.36 -52.50 -0.90
N LEU A 40 -4.22 -53.48 -1.23
CA LEU A 40 -5.67 -53.26 -1.45
C LEU A 40 -6.36 -52.54 -0.29
N LYS A 41 -5.92 -52.75 0.97
CA LYS A 41 -6.47 -52.06 2.15
C LYS A 41 -6.31 -50.54 2.10
N TYR A 42 -5.32 -50.03 1.38
CA TYR A 42 -5.04 -48.59 1.29
C TYR A 42 -5.74 -47.92 0.11
N LYS A 43 -6.26 -48.70 -0.84
CA LYS A 43 -7.02 -48.20 -1.99
C LYS A 43 -8.11 -47.18 -1.64
N PRO A 44 -9.00 -47.39 -0.63
CA PRO A 44 -10.03 -46.42 -0.31
C PRO A 44 -9.49 -45.05 0.15
N LEU A 45 -8.28 -45.00 0.71
CA LEU A 45 -7.67 -43.75 1.17
C LEU A 45 -7.35 -42.81 0.00
N PHE A 46 -6.89 -43.38 -1.12
CA PHE A 46 -6.51 -42.62 -2.31
C PHE A 46 -7.65 -42.50 -3.33
N ALA A 47 -8.68 -43.33 -3.23
CA ALA A 47 -9.86 -43.27 -4.10
C ALA A 47 -10.83 -42.13 -3.73
N TYR A 48 -10.90 -41.78 -2.44
CA TYR A 48 -11.84 -40.79 -1.91
C TYR A 48 -11.69 -39.41 -2.57
N GLU A 49 -10.46 -38.96 -2.78
CA GLU A 49 -10.16 -37.65 -3.36
C GLU A 49 -10.59 -37.56 -4.84
N GLN A 50 -10.54 -38.65 -5.60
CA GLN A 50 -11.05 -38.63 -6.99
C GLN A 50 -12.58 -38.59 -7.04
N GLN A 51 -13.25 -39.21 -6.07
CA GLN A 51 -14.68 -39.49 -6.14
C GLN A 51 -15.54 -38.39 -5.51
N GLU A 52 -15.08 -37.73 -4.44
CA GLU A 52 -15.90 -36.77 -3.67
C GLU A 52 -15.59 -35.29 -3.86
N VAL A 53 -14.49 -34.91 -4.53
CA VAL A 53 -14.12 -33.50 -4.76
C VAL A 53 -15.22 -32.70 -5.49
N ARG A 54 -16.20 -33.37 -6.12
CA ARG A 54 -17.33 -32.71 -6.79
C ARG A 54 -18.60 -32.58 -5.96
N THR A 55 -18.75 -33.31 -4.85
CA THR A 55 -20.02 -33.42 -4.15
C THR A 55 -20.03 -32.78 -2.78
N ASP A 56 -18.90 -32.75 -2.07
CA ASP A 56 -18.80 -32.14 -0.73
C ASP A 56 -18.22 -30.72 -0.80
N VAL A 57 -18.88 -29.86 -1.58
CA VAL A 57 -18.56 -28.44 -1.61
C VAL A 57 -19.41 -27.74 -0.56
N LEU A 58 -18.77 -26.98 0.32
CA LEU A 58 -19.47 -26.16 1.31
C LEU A 58 -20.45 -25.22 0.59
N GLY A 59 -21.69 -25.17 1.07
CA GLY A 59 -22.73 -24.35 0.45
C GLY A 59 -22.41 -22.86 0.51
N SER A 60 -23.04 -22.06 -0.36
CA SER A 60 -22.88 -20.59 -0.41
C SER A 60 -23.13 -19.89 0.93
N ASP A 61 -23.94 -20.50 1.80
CA ASP A 61 -24.24 -19.97 3.13
C ASP A 61 -23.01 -19.98 4.07
N PHE A 62 -22.13 -20.97 3.93
CA PHE A 62 -20.87 -21.03 4.68
C PHE A 62 -19.94 -19.89 4.25
N ASP A 63 -19.77 -19.71 2.95
CA ASP A 63 -18.94 -18.63 2.39
C ASP A 63 -19.45 -17.26 2.83
N ALA A 64 -20.77 -17.04 2.75
CA ALA A 64 -21.39 -15.80 3.19
C ALA A 64 -21.13 -15.53 4.69
N LYS A 65 -21.21 -16.57 5.52
CA LYS A 65 -20.90 -16.47 6.96
C LYS A 65 -19.43 -16.15 7.21
N ILE A 66 -18.50 -16.81 6.54
CA ILE A 66 -17.06 -16.55 6.67
C ILE A 66 -16.71 -15.13 6.22
N LEU A 67 -17.25 -14.69 5.07
CA LEU A 67 -17.07 -13.33 4.57
C LEU A 67 -17.59 -12.30 5.57
N SER A 68 -18.75 -12.54 6.18
CA SER A 68 -19.31 -11.62 7.19
C SER A 68 -18.43 -11.50 8.44
N MET A 69 -17.82 -12.60 8.91
CA MET A 69 -16.91 -12.60 10.06
C MET A 69 -15.60 -11.85 9.76
N ILE A 70 -15.14 -11.88 8.51
CA ILE A 70 -13.93 -11.19 8.07
C ILE A 70 -14.22 -9.69 7.85
N GLU A 71 -15.36 -9.35 7.25
CA GLU A 71 -15.77 -7.96 6.99
C GLU A 71 -16.04 -7.17 8.27
N GLU A 72 -16.41 -7.85 9.36
CA GLU A 72 -16.67 -7.24 10.68
C GLU A 72 -15.41 -6.65 11.35
N THR A 73 -14.21 -6.83 10.77
CA THR A 73 -13.03 -6.02 11.15
C THR A 73 -13.22 -4.58 10.68
N ALA A 74 -13.90 -3.81 11.53
CA ALA A 74 -14.34 -2.44 11.35
C ALA A 74 -13.35 -1.57 10.56
N SER A 75 -13.78 -1.11 9.39
CA SER A 75 -13.11 -0.05 8.66
C SER A 75 -12.99 1.18 9.58
N VAL A 76 -11.76 1.54 9.94
CA VAL A 76 -11.51 2.72 10.77
C VAL A 76 -12.01 3.93 9.99
N LYS A 77 -12.98 4.66 10.57
CA LYS A 77 -13.52 5.90 10.01
C LYS A 77 -12.42 6.98 10.07
N ALA A 78 -11.53 6.96 9.08
CA ALA A 78 -10.44 7.92 8.97
C ALA A 78 -11.04 9.31 8.67
N ARG A 79 -11.15 10.15 9.72
CA ARG A 79 -11.58 11.53 9.56
C ARG A 79 -10.46 12.32 8.89
N THR A 80 -10.60 12.59 7.60
CA THR A 80 -9.67 13.45 6.87
C THR A 80 -9.88 14.90 7.32
N VAL A 81 -8.90 15.45 8.03
CA VAL A 81 -8.93 16.87 8.43
C VAL A 81 -8.40 17.70 7.25
N SER A 82 -9.24 18.57 6.68
CA SER A 82 -8.85 19.45 5.58
C SER A 82 -7.89 20.55 6.04
N MET A 83 -7.00 21.02 5.15
CA MET A 83 -5.99 22.04 5.45
C MET A 83 -6.61 23.35 5.99
N ALA A 84 -7.79 23.73 5.47
CA ALA A 84 -8.52 24.90 5.94
C ALA A 84 -8.90 24.84 7.43
N TYR A 85 -9.17 23.65 7.96
CA TYR A 85 -9.46 23.47 9.39
C TYR A 85 -8.23 23.77 10.27
N ARG A 86 -7.02 23.47 9.78
CA ARG A 86 -5.75 23.71 10.48
C ARG A 86 -5.39 25.19 10.54
N LEU A 87 -5.87 26.01 9.61
CA LEU A 87 -5.56 27.45 9.54
C LEU A 87 -6.54 28.32 10.35
N ARG A 88 -7.69 27.79 10.78
CA ARG A 88 -8.65 28.48 11.66
C ARG A 88 -8.03 29.19 12.89
N PRO A 89 -7.09 28.60 13.65
CA PRO A 89 -6.46 29.29 14.78
C PRO A 89 -5.62 30.51 14.36
N LEU A 90 -4.98 30.47 13.19
CA LEU A 90 -4.18 31.60 12.69
C LEU A 90 -5.06 32.77 12.26
N PHE A 91 -6.19 32.51 11.58
CA PHE A 91 -7.15 33.54 11.22
C PHE A 91 -7.78 34.21 12.46
N LYS A 92 -8.02 33.45 13.53
CA LYS A 92 -8.48 34.02 14.81
C LYS A 92 -7.44 34.96 15.42
N ALA A 93 -6.16 34.56 15.43
CA ALA A 93 -5.09 35.41 15.92
C ALA A 93 -4.94 36.69 15.07
N ALA A 94 -4.97 36.56 13.75
CA ALA A 94 -4.87 37.70 12.83
C ALA A 94 -6.02 38.72 13.03
N ALA A 95 -7.25 38.25 13.25
CA ALA A 95 -8.38 39.14 13.52
C ALA A 95 -8.20 39.95 14.82
N VAL A 96 -7.68 39.34 15.88
CA VAL A 96 -7.39 40.04 17.14
C VAL A 96 -6.32 41.11 16.94
N VAL A 97 -5.23 40.76 16.24
CA VAL A 97 -4.16 41.70 15.92
C VAL A 97 -4.68 42.86 15.07
N ALA A 98 -5.52 42.58 14.08
CA ALA A 98 -6.15 43.61 13.25
C ALA A 98 -7.03 44.55 14.08
N ILE A 99 -7.86 44.03 14.99
CA ILE A 99 -8.70 44.86 15.88
C ILE A 99 -7.83 45.77 16.76
N ILE A 100 -6.77 45.23 17.37
CA ILE A 100 -5.85 46.01 18.22
C ILE A 100 -5.15 47.10 17.40
N LEU A 101 -4.68 46.78 16.20
CA LEU A 101 -4.07 47.74 15.30
C LEU A 101 -5.08 48.82 14.87
N THR A 102 -6.30 48.46 14.51
CA THR A 102 -7.35 49.41 14.10
C THR A 102 -7.74 50.35 15.24
N LEU A 103 -7.98 49.83 16.45
CA LEU A 103 -8.31 50.67 17.60
C LEU A 103 -7.11 51.49 18.08
N GLY A 104 -5.91 50.91 18.08
CA GLY A 104 -4.69 51.59 18.48
C GLY A 104 -4.31 52.74 17.55
N ASN A 105 -4.53 52.57 16.23
CA ASN A 105 -4.29 53.62 15.24
C ASN A 105 -5.39 54.70 15.29
N ALA A 106 -6.66 54.32 15.49
CA ALA A 106 -7.76 55.26 15.65
C ALA A 106 -7.65 56.11 16.92
N ALA A 107 -7.24 55.51 18.04
CA ALA A 107 -7.05 56.24 19.30
C ALA A 107 -5.94 57.29 19.18
N GLN A 108 -4.82 56.96 18.52
CA GLN A 108 -3.76 57.92 18.24
C GLN A 108 -4.24 59.03 17.29
N ALA A 109 -5.01 58.68 16.25
CA ALA A 109 -5.63 59.66 15.36
C ALA A 109 -6.66 60.58 16.05
N THR A 110 -7.25 60.18 17.19
CA THR A 110 -8.14 61.05 17.98
C THR A 110 -7.42 61.96 18.98
N PHE A 111 -6.17 61.66 19.35
CA PHE A 111 -5.35 62.52 20.21
C PHE A 111 -4.50 63.53 19.43
N ASP A 112 -4.32 63.31 18.13
CA ASP A 112 -3.64 64.23 17.22
C ASP A 112 -4.68 65.07 16.46
N ASP A 113 -5.32 66.02 17.16
CA ASP A 113 -6.19 67.00 16.49
C ASP A 113 -5.33 68.04 15.75
N LYS A 114 -5.03 67.72 14.49
CA LYS A 114 -4.88 68.72 13.45
C LYS A 114 -5.43 68.18 12.13
N THR A 115 -6.74 68.39 11.95
CA THR A 115 -7.46 68.68 10.70
C THR A 115 -6.85 68.12 9.40
N ASP A 116 -7.42 67.06 8.84
CA ASP A 116 -8.30 67.16 7.65
C ASP A 116 -8.45 65.83 6.88
N GLY A 117 -9.68 65.56 6.45
CA GLY A 117 -9.91 65.02 5.11
C GLY A 117 -9.98 63.51 4.94
N TYR A 118 -11.21 63.02 4.73
CA TYR A 118 -11.49 61.82 3.95
C TYR A 118 -10.68 61.81 2.63
N ALA A 119 -9.80 60.82 2.45
CA ALA A 119 -9.29 60.37 1.15
C ALA A 119 -8.78 58.94 1.38
N GLY A 120 -9.32 57.91 0.74
CA GLY A 120 -9.25 57.78 -0.72
C GLY A 120 -7.93 57.09 -1.03
N ALA A 121 -8.01 55.90 -1.65
CA ALA A 121 -6.87 55.15 -2.14
C ALA A 121 -5.81 56.08 -2.77
N ALA A 122 -4.66 56.24 -2.11
CA ALA A 122 -3.57 57.07 -2.59
C ALA A 122 -2.45 56.16 -3.10
N VAL A 123 -2.44 56.07 -4.43
CA VAL A 123 -1.33 55.69 -5.28
C VAL A 123 -0.04 56.41 -4.86
N GLU A 124 1.03 55.61 -4.81
CA GLU A 124 2.45 55.91 -5.07
C GLU A 124 3.11 57.16 -4.46
N LYS A 125 4.07 56.90 -3.57
CA LYS A 125 5.32 57.66 -3.51
C LYS A 125 6.48 56.69 -3.67
N THR A 126 7.08 56.73 -4.86
CA THR A 126 8.35 56.12 -5.21
C THR A 126 9.47 56.78 -4.41
N HIS A 127 10.11 56.02 -3.52
CA HIS A 127 11.42 56.35 -2.98
C HIS A 127 12.43 55.43 -3.67
N GLU A 128 13.18 56.02 -4.60
CA GLU A 128 14.35 55.43 -5.22
C GLU A 128 15.47 55.33 -4.16
N GLY A 129 15.57 54.15 -3.54
CA GLY A 129 16.66 53.75 -2.65
C GLY A 129 17.42 52.58 -3.27
N ALA A 130 18.74 52.72 -3.37
CA ALA A 130 19.64 51.84 -4.09
C ALA A 130 19.36 50.34 -3.85
N ALA A 131 18.95 49.65 -4.92
CA ALA A 131 18.91 48.21 -4.99
C ALA A 131 20.34 47.65 -4.97
N VAL A 132 20.74 47.00 -3.88
CA VAL A 132 21.86 46.06 -3.88
C VAL A 132 21.43 44.82 -3.11
N ALA A 133 20.51 44.07 -3.71
CA ALA A 133 20.37 42.67 -3.42
C ALA A 133 21.70 42.00 -3.82
N LEU A 134 22.60 41.80 -2.85
CA LEU A 134 23.67 40.83 -3.01
C LEU A 134 22.97 39.48 -3.17
N THR A 135 22.99 39.01 -4.41
CA THR A 135 22.65 37.66 -4.79
C THR A 135 23.69 36.75 -4.13
N ASP A 136 23.45 36.34 -2.89
CA ASP A 136 24.23 35.24 -2.34
C ASP A 136 23.72 33.96 -2.99
N SER A 137 24.55 33.44 -3.88
CA SER A 137 24.33 32.24 -4.67
C SER A 137 24.00 31.07 -3.75
N ALA A 138 22.76 30.62 -3.76
CA ALA A 138 22.46 29.24 -3.43
C ALA A 138 23.06 28.37 -4.56
N VAL A 139 24.32 27.98 -4.38
CA VAL A 139 24.95 26.90 -5.14
C VAL A 139 24.06 25.69 -4.95
N ILE A 140 23.28 25.37 -5.98
CA ILE A 140 22.69 24.06 -6.15
C ILE A 140 23.86 23.08 -6.27
N ASP A 141 24.10 22.34 -5.18
CA ASP A 141 24.98 21.19 -5.15
C ASP A 141 24.40 20.13 -6.10
N SER A 142 24.79 20.20 -7.37
CA SER A 142 24.53 19.15 -8.34
C SER A 142 25.53 18.04 -8.10
N VAL A 143 25.23 17.19 -7.12
CA VAL A 143 25.88 15.89 -6.99
C VAL A 143 25.47 15.06 -8.21
N GLN A 144 26.32 15.10 -9.25
CA GLN A 144 26.28 14.12 -10.32
C GLN A 144 26.54 12.76 -9.69
N HIS A 145 25.49 11.94 -9.59
CA HIS A 145 25.69 10.53 -9.30
C HIS A 145 26.37 9.91 -10.52
N SER A 146 27.60 9.47 -10.27
CA SER A 146 28.50 8.78 -11.17
C SER A 146 27.83 7.58 -11.85
N SER A 147 28.08 7.51 -13.15
CA SER A 147 28.33 6.31 -13.96
C SER A 147 28.21 4.97 -13.23
N ILE A 148 27.20 4.19 -13.62
CA ILE A 148 27.28 2.73 -13.54
C ILE A 148 27.20 2.22 -14.97
N ASP A 149 28.38 1.99 -15.55
CA ASP A 149 28.56 1.07 -16.65
C ASP A 149 28.33 -0.37 -16.16
N ALA A 150 27.37 -1.07 -16.79
CA ALA A 150 27.20 -2.53 -16.83
C ALA A 150 25.90 -2.79 -17.63
N VAL A 151 25.79 -3.55 -18.73
CA VAL A 151 26.55 -4.63 -19.37
C VAL A 151 26.01 -4.73 -20.82
N PRO A 152 26.82 -5.03 -21.86
CA PRO A 152 26.29 -5.33 -23.17
C PRO A 152 25.56 -6.69 -23.17
N MET A 153 24.25 -6.67 -23.40
CA MET A 153 23.46 -7.87 -23.66
C MET A 153 23.89 -8.46 -25.02
N SER A 154 24.69 -9.51 -24.95
CA SER A 154 25.02 -10.38 -26.08
C SER A 154 23.77 -11.17 -26.48
N GLY A 155 23.03 -10.66 -27.46
CA GLY A 155 21.95 -11.38 -28.13
C GLY A 155 22.51 -12.20 -29.29
N THR A 156 23.00 -13.39 -28.99
CA THR A 156 23.42 -14.39 -29.98
C THR A 156 22.22 -14.89 -30.81
N ALA A 157 22.47 -15.01 -32.11
CA ALA A 157 21.59 -15.48 -33.16
C ALA A 157 21.04 -16.90 -32.97
N ILE A 158 19.80 -17.14 -33.42
CA ILE A 158 19.33 -18.36 -34.11
C ILE A 158 18.23 -17.90 -35.10
N LEU A 159 18.56 -17.63 -36.37
CA LEU A 159 18.54 -18.53 -37.54
C LEU A 159 17.14 -19.06 -37.93
N LYS A 160 16.62 -18.41 -38.99
CA LYS A 160 15.88 -18.88 -40.18
C LYS A 160 14.79 -19.95 -40.05
#